data_AF-C0QIV5-F1
#
_entry.id   AF-C0QIV5-F1
#
_cell.length_a   1.000
_cell.length_b   1.000
_cell.length_c   1.000
_cell.angle_alpha   90.00
_cell.angle_beta   90.00
_cell.angle_gamma   90.00
#
_symmetry.space_group_name_H-M   'P 1'
#
loop_
_entity.id
_entity.type
_entity.pdbx_description
1 polymer ?
#
loop_
_entity_poly.entity_id
_entity_poly.type
_entity_poly.pdbx_seq_one_letter_code
_entity_poly.pdbx_strand_id
1 'polypeptide(L)'
;MHLAKRLLVLCCSLALLSGVAVANEKKIKAGFVYVGPVGDYGFTYGHDEGRLFAEQELPWLETTYIESVSESDSARIIDRLIQEEKCDVVFTTSFGYMDDTIKAGKKYPNKTFMHCSGFKRADNVGTYFGDLYQIYYLNGLMAGALTKTNKIGYVGAFPIPELVRHINAYALGIKAVNPKAQVDVRWTYAWYGPDKAKEAAESLIGEGCDTLAFTEDTPAVIEVGQDHTEKGQQIYTFSHYSPMQPYGKDSVVSGQLMNWGGMYVKILKDIYKNTWTNEDVWWLAGEDAAILGGSKTEIINPKFVEELKAIQVTTEDLGKLSVYDLVLKRYAQMKEGVEVFDPYDGPITDNTGVLKVKKGERASKDDILSIMYFVDNVKSAIPK
;
A
#
# COMPACT_ATOMS: atom_id res chain seq x y z
N MET A 1 -70.13 17.67 56.49
CA MET A 1 -69.71 16.49 57.28
C MET A 1 -69.50 15.33 56.34
N HIS A 2 -68.34 14.65 56.41
CA HIS A 2 -68.09 13.24 56.00
C HIS A 2 -68.41 12.82 54.53
N LEU A 3 -67.77 11.81 53.91
CA LEU A 3 -66.58 11.01 54.22
C LEU A 3 -65.90 10.62 52.89
N ALA A 4 -64.67 10.06 52.93
CA ALA A 4 -63.91 9.66 51.73
C ALA A 4 -63.77 8.12 51.60
N LYS A 5 -63.26 7.67 50.42
CA LYS A 5 -62.78 6.30 50.06
C LYS A 5 -63.89 5.28 49.74
N ARG A 6 -63.73 4.26 48.86
CA ARG A 6 -62.70 3.80 47.87
C ARG A 6 -63.43 2.83 46.89
N LEU A 7 -63.25 2.90 45.56
CA LEU A 7 -62.26 2.20 44.71
C LEU A 7 -62.39 0.65 44.62
N LEU A 8 -62.37 0.10 43.38
CA LEU A 8 -62.35 -1.31 42.87
C LEU A 8 -63.56 -1.61 41.95
N VAL A 9 -63.56 -2.35 40.82
CA VAL A 9 -62.55 -2.90 39.86
C VAL A 9 -63.22 -3.03 38.46
N LEU A 10 -62.58 -2.65 37.34
CA LEU A 10 -62.44 -3.52 36.14
C LEU A 10 -61.35 -3.05 35.16
N CYS A 11 -60.50 -4.00 34.73
CA CYS A 11 -59.38 -3.76 33.82
C CYS A 11 -59.83 -3.75 32.35
N CYS A 12 -59.25 -2.84 31.55
CA CYS A 12 -59.04 -3.03 30.12
C CYS A 12 -57.68 -2.43 29.74
N SER A 13 -56.64 -3.26 29.83
CA SER A 13 -55.28 -2.91 29.45
C SER A 13 -55.13 -2.91 27.93
N LEU A 14 -55.31 -1.76 27.28
CA LEU A 14 -54.80 -1.53 25.93
C LEU A 14 -53.28 -1.39 26.00
N ALA A 15 -52.58 -2.53 25.83
CA ALA A 15 -51.18 -2.51 25.48
C ALA A 15 -51.05 -2.02 24.04
N LEU A 16 -50.77 -0.72 23.86
CA LEU A 16 -50.29 -0.17 22.60
C LEU A 16 -48.93 -0.80 22.30
N LEU A 17 -48.91 -1.90 21.54
CA LEU A 17 -47.72 -2.29 20.80
C LEU A 17 -47.50 -1.24 19.72
N SER A 18 -46.79 -0.16 20.08
CA SER A 18 -46.09 0.68 19.13
C SER A 18 -44.99 -0.16 18.49
N GLY A 19 -45.37 -0.91 17.45
CA GLY A 19 -44.44 -1.61 16.58
C GLY A 19 -43.52 -0.58 15.95
N VAL A 20 -42.32 -0.44 16.51
CA VAL A 20 -41.22 0.25 15.84
C VAL A 20 -40.95 -0.57 14.60
N ALA A 21 -41.37 -0.05 13.44
CA ALA A 21 -40.96 -0.57 12.17
C ALA A 21 -39.44 -0.40 12.10
N VAL A 22 -38.70 -1.46 12.42
CA VAL A 22 -37.27 -1.54 12.16
C VAL A 22 -37.13 -1.38 10.66
N ALA A 23 -36.70 -0.20 10.22
CA ALA A 23 -36.40 0.04 8.82
C ALA A 23 -35.37 -1.02 8.41
N ASN A 24 -35.73 -1.86 7.44
CA ASN A 24 -34.86 -2.95 7.02
C ASN A 24 -33.60 -2.32 6.43
N GLU A 25 -32.50 -2.37 7.18
CA GLU A 25 -31.29 -1.62 6.85
C GLU A 25 -30.78 -2.08 5.48
N LYS A 26 -30.54 -1.12 4.58
CA LYS A 26 -30.05 -1.41 3.22
C LYS A 26 -28.74 -2.19 3.40
N LYS A 27 -28.68 -3.43 2.92
CA LYS A 27 -27.42 -4.16 2.86
C LYS A 27 -26.69 -3.85 1.56
N ILE A 28 -25.36 -3.99 1.59
CA ILE A 28 -24.52 -4.00 0.39
C ILE A 28 -23.70 -5.29 0.45
N LYS A 29 -23.71 -6.08 -0.62
CA LYS A 29 -22.78 -7.20 -0.76
C LYS A 29 -21.59 -6.79 -1.63
N ALA A 30 -20.37 -6.83 -1.10
CA ALA A 30 -19.14 -6.53 -1.83
C ALA A 30 -18.35 -7.80 -2.17
N GLY A 31 -17.97 -7.95 -3.44
CA GLY A 31 -17.12 -9.04 -3.92
C GLY A 31 -15.68 -8.58 -4.12
N PHE A 32 -14.69 -9.38 -3.74
CA PHE A 32 -13.28 -9.08 -3.92
C PHE A 32 -12.61 -10.14 -4.81
N VAL A 33 -11.78 -9.70 -5.76
CA VAL A 33 -11.00 -10.56 -6.66
C VAL A 33 -9.52 -10.35 -6.39
N TYR A 34 -8.86 -11.36 -5.81
CA TYR A 34 -7.43 -11.30 -5.46
C TYR A 34 -6.56 -12.07 -6.47
N VAL A 35 -5.35 -11.58 -6.72
CA VAL A 35 -4.38 -12.22 -7.64
C VAL A 35 -3.55 -13.31 -6.96
N GLY A 36 -3.17 -13.10 -5.71
CA GLY A 36 -2.49 -14.08 -4.87
C GLY A 36 -3.44 -14.82 -3.92
N PRO A 37 -2.89 -15.70 -3.07
CA PRO A 37 -3.59 -16.27 -1.92
C PRO A 37 -3.55 -15.32 -0.72
N VAL A 38 -4.56 -15.35 0.16
CA VAL A 38 -4.56 -14.62 1.45
C VAL A 38 -3.38 -14.99 2.35
N GLY A 39 -2.76 -16.16 2.12
CA GLY A 39 -1.54 -16.61 2.78
C GLY A 39 -0.23 -15.96 2.31
N ASP A 40 -0.23 -14.99 1.39
CA ASP A 40 1.00 -14.32 0.92
C ASP A 40 1.70 -13.47 1.99
N TYR A 41 0.94 -13.01 3.00
CA TYR A 41 1.36 -12.09 4.06
C TYR A 41 1.80 -10.69 3.58
N GLY A 42 1.61 -10.35 2.31
CA GLY A 42 1.94 -9.06 1.73
C GLY A 42 0.71 -8.37 1.16
N PHE A 43 0.54 -8.47 -0.15
CA PHE A 43 -0.44 -7.70 -0.92
C PHE A 43 -1.86 -8.23 -0.77
N THR A 44 -2.10 -9.52 -1.03
CA THR A 44 -3.42 -10.14 -0.90
C THR A 44 -3.84 -10.20 0.56
N TYR A 45 -2.92 -10.58 1.46
CA TYR A 45 -3.15 -10.53 2.90
C TYR A 45 -3.58 -9.14 3.37
N GLY A 46 -2.88 -8.08 2.93
CA GLY A 46 -3.24 -6.71 3.25
C GLY A 46 -4.62 -6.31 2.72
N HIS A 47 -4.97 -6.73 1.50
CA HIS A 47 -6.30 -6.52 0.94
C HIS A 47 -7.40 -7.28 1.71
N ASP A 48 -7.11 -8.48 2.24
CA ASP A 48 -8.08 -9.26 3.03
C ASP A 48 -8.25 -8.74 4.46
N GLU A 49 -7.15 -8.35 5.15
CA GLU A 49 -7.22 -7.61 6.43
C GLU A 49 -8.03 -6.32 6.25
N GLY A 50 -7.87 -5.61 5.13
CA GLY A 50 -8.68 -4.45 4.78
C GLY A 50 -10.17 -4.77 4.60
N ARG A 51 -10.50 -5.88 3.93
CA ARG A 51 -11.88 -6.38 3.76
C ARG A 51 -12.51 -6.71 5.12
N LEU A 52 -11.79 -7.45 5.96
CA LEU A 52 -12.22 -7.83 7.32
C LEU A 52 -12.41 -6.61 8.22
N PHE A 53 -11.53 -5.61 8.13
CA PHE A 53 -11.70 -4.34 8.82
C PHE A 53 -12.96 -3.59 8.36
N ALA A 54 -13.24 -3.58 7.05
CA ALA A 54 -14.47 -2.98 6.53
C ALA A 54 -15.73 -3.70 7.00
N GLU A 55 -15.73 -5.03 7.14
CA GLU A 55 -16.86 -5.79 7.73
C GLU A 55 -17.08 -5.46 9.21
N GLN A 56 -16.00 -5.25 9.97
CA GLN A 56 -16.09 -4.87 11.39
C GLN A 56 -16.64 -3.44 11.57
N GLU A 57 -16.25 -2.51 10.70
CA GLU A 57 -16.63 -1.10 10.76
C GLU A 57 -18.01 -0.78 10.14
N LEU A 58 -18.57 -1.68 9.32
CA LEU A 58 -19.78 -1.45 8.51
C LEU A 58 -20.84 -2.54 8.75
N PRO A 59 -21.74 -2.39 9.75
CA PRO A 59 -22.72 -3.42 10.12
C PRO A 59 -23.71 -3.87 9.02
N TRP A 60 -23.85 -3.06 7.96
CA TRP A 60 -24.69 -3.34 6.78
C TRP A 60 -23.93 -3.98 5.60
N LEU A 61 -22.61 -4.16 5.73
CA LEU A 61 -21.77 -4.80 4.72
C LEU A 61 -21.81 -6.32 4.88
N GLU A 62 -21.95 -7.02 3.76
CA GLU A 62 -21.59 -8.44 3.64
C GLU A 62 -20.48 -8.55 2.59
N THR A 63 -19.44 -9.35 2.81
CA THR A 63 -18.41 -9.56 1.78
C THR A 63 -18.29 -11.02 1.34
N THR A 64 -17.67 -11.20 0.18
CA THR A 64 -17.18 -12.48 -0.31
C THR A 64 -15.92 -12.21 -1.15
N TYR A 65 -15.04 -13.18 -1.27
CA TYR A 65 -13.82 -13.06 -2.08
C TYR A 65 -13.54 -14.33 -2.86
N ILE A 66 -12.77 -14.19 -3.94
CA ILE A 66 -12.15 -15.29 -4.67
C ILE A 66 -10.66 -14.96 -4.80
N GLU A 67 -9.80 -15.86 -4.34
CA GLU A 67 -8.35 -15.71 -4.34
C GLU A 67 -7.66 -16.48 -5.47
N SER A 68 -6.36 -16.23 -5.66
CA SER A 68 -5.50 -16.90 -6.66
C SER A 68 -6.04 -16.85 -8.10
N VAL A 69 -6.67 -15.72 -8.47
CA VAL A 69 -7.27 -15.53 -9.80
C VAL A 69 -6.19 -15.06 -10.78
N SER A 70 -6.06 -15.74 -11.92
CA SER A 70 -5.17 -15.25 -12.99
C SER A 70 -5.83 -14.11 -13.76
N GLU A 71 -5.04 -13.21 -14.34
CA GLU A 71 -5.55 -12.12 -15.19
C GLU A 71 -6.49 -12.64 -16.29
N SER A 72 -6.13 -13.77 -16.93
CA SER A 72 -6.91 -14.46 -17.96
C SER A 72 -8.26 -15.02 -17.50
N ASP A 73 -8.47 -15.18 -16.20
CA ASP A 73 -9.68 -15.73 -15.59
C ASP A 73 -10.54 -14.63 -14.94
N SER A 74 -10.01 -13.41 -14.82
CA SER A 74 -10.62 -12.31 -14.07
C SER A 74 -12.02 -11.94 -14.57
N ALA A 75 -12.25 -11.85 -15.88
CA ALA A 75 -13.59 -11.64 -16.45
C ALA A 75 -14.63 -12.66 -15.95
N ARG A 76 -14.27 -13.95 -15.88
CA ARG A 76 -15.18 -15.02 -15.43
C ARG A 76 -15.50 -14.90 -13.94
N ILE A 77 -14.50 -14.54 -13.13
CA ILE A 77 -14.69 -14.35 -11.69
C ILE A 77 -15.51 -13.09 -11.38
N ILE A 78 -15.29 -11.99 -12.09
CA ILE A 78 -16.11 -10.77 -11.97
C ILE A 78 -17.58 -11.09 -12.34
N ASP A 79 -17.81 -11.80 -13.45
CA ASP A 79 -19.14 -12.28 -13.83
C ASP A 79 -19.79 -13.14 -12.73
N ARG A 80 -19.04 -14.08 -12.13
CA ARG A 80 -19.51 -14.93 -11.04
C ARG A 80 -19.92 -14.12 -9.80
N LEU A 81 -19.14 -13.13 -9.40
CA LEU A 81 -19.46 -12.28 -8.25
C LEU A 81 -20.78 -11.50 -8.45
N ILE A 82 -21.05 -11.04 -9.68
CA ILE A 82 -22.31 -10.35 -10.00
C ILE A 82 -23.48 -11.34 -10.16
N GLN A 83 -23.29 -12.44 -10.90
CA GLN A 83 -24.37 -13.33 -11.32
C GLN A 83 -24.74 -14.41 -10.31
N GLU A 84 -23.76 -15.00 -9.61
CA GLU A 84 -23.99 -16.06 -8.63
C GLU A 84 -24.08 -15.47 -7.23
N GLU A 85 -23.04 -14.73 -6.82
CA GLU A 85 -22.94 -14.15 -5.47
C GLU A 85 -23.83 -12.93 -5.25
N LYS A 86 -24.37 -12.32 -6.33
CA LYS A 86 -25.26 -11.15 -6.31
C LYS A 86 -24.63 -9.86 -5.75
N CYS A 87 -23.30 -9.74 -5.73
CA CYS A 87 -22.59 -8.56 -5.26
C CYS A 87 -23.10 -7.27 -5.92
N ASP A 88 -23.19 -6.18 -5.15
CA ASP A 88 -23.54 -4.82 -5.58
C ASP A 88 -22.32 -4.00 -5.98
N VAL A 89 -21.19 -4.29 -5.32
CA VAL A 89 -19.88 -3.70 -5.56
C VAL A 89 -18.88 -4.83 -5.82
N VAL A 90 -17.98 -4.66 -6.79
CA VAL A 90 -16.84 -5.58 -6.99
C VAL A 90 -15.52 -4.79 -6.96
N PHE A 91 -14.62 -5.20 -6.08
CA PHE A 91 -13.24 -4.73 -6.00
C PHE A 91 -12.33 -5.71 -6.74
N THR A 92 -11.60 -5.22 -7.73
CA THR A 92 -10.63 -6.01 -8.51
C THR A 92 -9.22 -5.55 -8.14
N THR A 93 -8.53 -6.35 -7.33
CA THR A 93 -7.38 -5.90 -6.54
C THR A 93 -6.03 -6.15 -7.22
N SER A 94 -5.92 -5.99 -8.54
CA SER A 94 -4.65 -6.13 -9.25
C SER A 94 -4.68 -5.37 -10.57
N PHE A 95 -3.54 -4.77 -10.94
CA PHE A 95 -3.38 -3.95 -12.15
C PHE A 95 -3.93 -4.64 -13.42
N GLY A 96 -3.61 -5.92 -13.61
CA GLY A 96 -4.00 -6.70 -14.79
C GLY A 96 -5.51 -6.87 -15.01
N TYR A 97 -6.33 -6.64 -13.98
CA TYR A 97 -7.80 -6.75 -14.08
C TYR A 97 -8.48 -5.54 -14.73
N MET A 98 -7.74 -4.47 -15.05
CA MET A 98 -8.31 -3.18 -15.48
C MET A 98 -9.29 -3.31 -16.65
N ASP A 99 -8.90 -4.02 -17.71
CA ASP A 99 -9.69 -4.08 -18.95
C ASP A 99 -10.95 -4.94 -18.81
N ASP A 100 -10.89 -5.98 -17.98
CA ASP A 100 -12.05 -6.83 -17.69
C ASP A 100 -13.00 -6.17 -16.69
N THR A 101 -12.48 -5.38 -15.75
CA THR A 101 -13.31 -4.51 -14.88
C THR A 101 -14.07 -3.47 -15.69
N ILE A 102 -13.44 -2.85 -16.69
CA ILE A 102 -14.10 -1.89 -17.60
C ILE A 102 -15.14 -2.57 -18.51
N LYS A 103 -14.91 -3.80 -18.97
CA LYS A 103 -15.92 -4.59 -19.69
C LYS A 103 -17.11 -4.93 -18.78
N ALA A 104 -16.86 -5.33 -17.53
CA ALA A 104 -17.88 -5.62 -16.55
C ALA A 104 -18.74 -4.40 -16.20
N GLY A 105 -18.14 -3.22 -16.02
CA GLY A 105 -18.86 -1.96 -15.82
C GLY A 105 -19.88 -1.67 -16.92
N LYS A 106 -19.47 -1.83 -18.19
CA LYS A 106 -20.35 -1.68 -19.37
C LYS A 106 -21.46 -2.75 -19.43
N LYS A 107 -21.17 -3.96 -18.98
CA LYS A 107 -22.11 -5.10 -18.96
C LYS A 107 -23.15 -4.99 -17.85
N TYR A 108 -22.78 -4.36 -16.73
CA TYR A 108 -23.58 -4.26 -15.51
C TYR A 108 -23.70 -2.81 -15.02
N PRO A 109 -24.41 -1.93 -15.76
CA PRO A 109 -24.49 -0.49 -15.46
C PRO A 109 -25.18 -0.16 -14.13
N ASN A 110 -25.85 -1.12 -13.49
CA ASN A 110 -26.49 -0.98 -12.17
C ASN A 110 -25.62 -1.50 -11.01
N LYS A 111 -24.36 -1.82 -11.26
CA LYS A 111 -23.39 -2.34 -10.28
C LYS A 111 -22.15 -1.44 -10.27
N THR A 112 -21.51 -1.30 -9.11
CA THR A 112 -20.31 -0.46 -8.95
C THR A 112 -19.05 -1.31 -9.00
N PHE A 113 -18.00 -0.83 -9.64
CA PHE A 113 -16.71 -1.52 -9.73
C PHE A 113 -15.59 -0.59 -9.28
N MET A 114 -14.63 -1.14 -8.55
CA MET A 114 -13.46 -0.42 -8.06
C MET A 114 -12.20 -1.20 -8.48
N HIS A 115 -11.39 -0.61 -9.35
CA HIS A 115 -10.15 -1.22 -9.83
C HIS A 115 -8.94 -0.69 -9.05
N CYS A 116 -8.08 -1.59 -8.57
CA CYS A 116 -6.86 -1.24 -7.85
C CYS A 116 -5.71 -0.91 -8.83
N SER A 117 -4.99 0.18 -8.57
CA SER A 117 -3.78 0.68 -9.27
C SER A 117 -3.86 1.00 -10.77
N GLY A 118 -4.97 0.68 -11.45
CA GLY A 118 -5.20 1.11 -12.83
C GLY A 118 -5.72 2.55 -12.97
N PHE A 119 -5.93 2.96 -14.22
CA PHE A 119 -6.25 4.34 -14.60
C PHE A 119 -7.51 4.48 -15.47
N LYS A 120 -8.03 3.38 -16.03
CA LYS A 120 -9.26 3.40 -16.84
C LYS A 120 -10.49 3.45 -15.94
N ARG A 121 -11.43 4.32 -16.27
CA ARG A 121 -12.66 4.58 -15.52
C ARG A 121 -13.88 4.66 -16.43
N ALA A 122 -15.06 4.53 -15.86
CA ALA A 122 -16.37 4.69 -16.49
C ALA A 122 -17.39 5.16 -15.44
N ASP A 123 -18.63 5.49 -15.82
CA ASP A 123 -19.64 6.07 -14.91
C ASP A 123 -19.86 5.26 -13.62
N ASN A 124 -19.72 3.93 -13.70
CA ASN A 124 -19.82 2.98 -12.60
C ASN A 124 -18.52 2.23 -12.28
N VAL A 125 -17.37 2.70 -12.81
CA VAL A 125 -16.04 2.11 -12.58
C VAL A 125 -15.09 3.19 -12.08
N GLY A 126 -14.77 3.17 -10.79
CA GLY A 126 -13.76 4.02 -10.17
C GLY A 126 -12.41 3.31 -10.05
N THR A 127 -11.36 4.07 -9.76
CA THR A 127 -10.01 3.56 -9.46
C THR A 127 -9.61 3.94 -8.04
N TYR A 128 -8.78 3.11 -7.41
CA TYR A 128 -8.22 3.42 -6.09
C TYR A 128 -6.79 2.86 -5.96
N PHE A 129 -5.93 3.58 -5.27
CA PHE A 129 -4.60 3.10 -4.89
C PHE A 129 -4.03 3.94 -3.75
N GLY A 130 -3.42 3.29 -2.76
CA GLY A 130 -2.56 3.99 -1.80
C GLY A 130 -1.12 3.89 -2.28
N ASP A 131 -0.47 5.01 -2.59
CA ASP A 131 0.85 4.99 -3.21
C ASP A 131 1.97 5.06 -2.19
N LEU A 132 2.82 4.03 -2.21
CA LEU A 132 3.88 3.86 -1.23
C LEU A 132 5.16 4.65 -1.56
N TYR A 133 5.23 5.40 -2.67
CA TYR A 133 6.46 6.07 -3.10
C TYR A 133 7.06 7.01 -2.05
N GLN A 134 6.21 7.75 -1.32
CA GLN A 134 6.64 8.59 -0.20
C GLN A 134 7.33 7.79 0.90
N ILE A 135 6.80 6.61 1.22
CA ILE A 135 7.36 5.73 2.26
C ILE A 135 8.61 5.00 1.77
N TYR A 136 8.66 4.62 0.49
CA TYR A 136 9.89 4.14 -0.15
C TYR A 136 11.03 5.16 -0.04
N TYR A 137 10.78 6.47 -0.24
CA TYR A 137 11.81 7.50 -0.01
C TYR A 137 12.32 7.50 1.44
N LEU A 138 11.42 7.41 2.43
CA LEU A 138 11.78 7.36 3.85
C LEU A 138 12.61 6.12 4.19
N ASN A 139 12.24 4.96 3.65
CA ASN A 139 13.03 3.73 3.76
C ASN A 139 14.37 3.83 3.03
N GLY A 140 14.43 4.60 1.93
CA GLY A 140 15.65 4.94 1.23
C GLY A 140 16.64 5.75 2.08
N LEU A 141 16.16 6.75 2.84
CA LEU A 141 17.00 7.52 3.78
C LEU A 141 17.70 6.59 4.79
N MET A 142 16.95 5.63 5.35
CA MET A 142 17.49 4.65 6.30
C MET A 142 18.44 3.66 5.63
N ALA A 143 18.11 3.16 4.44
CA ALA A 143 18.96 2.28 3.65
C ALA A 143 20.33 2.91 3.32
N GLY A 144 20.31 4.17 2.84
CA GLY A 144 21.52 4.92 2.51
C GLY A 144 22.41 5.20 3.73
N ALA A 145 21.81 5.38 4.91
CA ALA A 145 22.52 5.55 6.18
C ALA A 145 23.16 4.23 6.68
N LEU A 146 22.41 3.13 6.61
CA LEU A 146 22.81 1.86 7.22
C LEU A 146 23.76 1.04 6.36
N THR A 147 23.71 1.13 5.02
CA THR A 147 24.63 0.39 4.14
C THR A 147 26.10 0.68 4.46
N LYS A 148 26.93 -0.37 4.48
CA LYS A 148 28.39 -0.31 4.69
C LYS A 148 29.15 -0.53 3.37
N THR A 149 28.52 -1.19 2.41
CA THR A 149 29.05 -1.55 1.09
C THR A 149 28.76 -0.50 0.02
N ASN A 150 27.76 0.37 0.22
CA ASN A 150 27.19 1.25 -0.81
C ASN A 150 26.52 0.48 -1.98
N LYS A 151 26.22 -0.81 -1.78
CA LYS A 151 25.49 -1.67 -2.72
C LYS A 151 24.16 -2.06 -2.10
N ILE A 152 23.07 -1.71 -2.78
CA ILE A 152 21.71 -1.92 -2.31
C ILE A 152 20.97 -2.71 -3.39
N GLY A 153 20.32 -3.80 -2.99
CA GLY A 153 19.55 -4.64 -3.89
C GLY A 153 18.06 -4.29 -3.87
N TYR A 154 17.40 -4.52 -5.00
CA TYR A 154 15.95 -4.41 -5.11
C TYR A 154 15.37 -5.61 -5.85
N VAL A 155 14.43 -6.33 -5.25
CA VAL A 155 13.72 -7.45 -5.89
C VAL A 155 12.37 -6.96 -6.38
N GLY A 156 12.25 -6.71 -7.69
CA GLY A 156 11.04 -6.21 -8.32
C GLY A 156 10.22 -7.32 -9.00
N ALA A 157 8.89 -7.23 -8.95
CA ALA A 157 8.02 -8.14 -9.69
C ALA A 157 8.06 -7.89 -11.21
N PHE A 158 7.53 -6.74 -11.67
CA PHE A 158 7.42 -6.39 -13.09
C PHE A 158 7.89 -4.96 -13.41
N PRO A 159 8.51 -4.71 -14.57
CA PRO A 159 8.99 -3.38 -14.98
C PRO A 159 7.87 -2.47 -15.48
N ILE A 160 6.92 -2.15 -14.59
CA ILE A 160 5.79 -1.25 -14.84
C ILE A 160 5.99 0.11 -14.12
N PRO A 161 5.29 1.20 -14.52
CA PRO A 161 5.50 2.53 -13.95
C PRO A 161 5.35 2.61 -12.43
N GLU A 162 4.48 1.79 -11.83
CA GLU A 162 4.30 1.67 -10.39
C GLU A 162 5.60 1.27 -9.68
N LEU A 163 6.25 0.20 -10.15
CA LEU A 163 7.46 -0.32 -9.52
C LEU A 163 8.68 0.54 -9.87
N VAL A 164 8.73 1.13 -11.06
CA VAL A 164 9.74 2.14 -11.42
C VAL A 164 9.63 3.36 -10.50
N ARG A 165 8.41 3.83 -10.18
CA ARG A 165 8.16 4.91 -9.21
C ARG A 165 8.63 4.55 -7.80
N HIS A 166 8.38 3.32 -7.34
CA HIS A 166 8.80 2.88 -6.00
C HIS A 166 10.32 2.74 -5.89
N ILE A 167 10.97 2.12 -6.89
CA ILE A 167 12.43 2.01 -6.98
C ILE A 167 13.09 3.40 -7.02
N ASN A 168 12.57 4.31 -7.85
CA ASN A 168 13.11 5.66 -7.96
C ASN A 168 12.99 6.45 -6.65
N ALA A 169 11.85 6.40 -5.97
CA ALA A 169 11.68 7.11 -4.70
C ALA A 169 12.63 6.57 -3.63
N TYR A 170 12.78 5.23 -3.54
CA TYR A 170 13.77 4.58 -2.68
C TYR A 170 15.21 5.01 -3.00
N ALA A 171 15.58 5.03 -4.28
CA ALA A 171 16.89 5.46 -4.75
C ALA A 171 17.17 6.95 -4.49
N LEU A 172 16.18 7.83 -4.63
CA LEU A 172 16.26 9.25 -4.28
C LEU A 172 16.50 9.45 -2.78
N GLY A 173 15.79 8.69 -1.93
CA GLY A 173 16.01 8.68 -0.47
C GLY A 173 17.42 8.22 -0.10
N ILE A 174 17.88 7.12 -0.71
CA ILE A 174 19.26 6.63 -0.55
C ILE A 174 20.27 7.73 -0.87
N LYS A 175 20.12 8.38 -2.04
CA LYS A 175 21.05 9.40 -2.53
C LYS A 175 21.10 10.64 -1.64
N ALA A 176 19.98 11.02 -1.03
CA ALA A 176 19.87 12.18 -0.14
C ALA A 176 20.71 12.05 1.14
N VAL A 177 20.98 10.82 1.61
CA VAL A 177 21.87 10.56 2.75
C VAL A 177 23.25 10.05 2.32
N ASN A 178 23.31 9.22 1.27
CA ASN A 178 24.52 8.60 0.77
C ASN A 178 24.60 8.68 -0.76
N PRO A 179 25.23 9.74 -1.31
CA PRO A 179 25.34 9.94 -2.76
C PRO A 179 26.30 8.96 -3.46
N LYS A 180 26.97 8.06 -2.72
CA LYS A 180 27.83 6.99 -3.27
C LYS A 180 27.09 5.65 -3.40
N ALA A 181 25.97 5.48 -2.70
CA ALA A 181 25.18 4.26 -2.75
C ALA A 181 24.51 4.08 -4.12
N GLN A 182 24.37 2.81 -4.51
CA GLN A 182 23.90 2.40 -5.82
C GLN A 182 22.90 1.27 -5.68
N VAL A 183 21.78 1.37 -6.39
CA VAL A 183 20.72 0.35 -6.39
C VAL A 183 20.88 -0.56 -7.61
N ASP A 184 20.81 -1.87 -7.39
CA ASP A 184 20.73 -2.88 -8.44
C ASP A 184 19.43 -3.70 -8.30
N VAL A 185 18.70 -3.83 -9.41
CA VAL A 185 17.36 -4.41 -9.49
C VAL A 185 17.45 -5.81 -10.10
N ARG A 186 16.76 -6.78 -9.49
CA ARG A 186 16.48 -8.10 -10.07
C ARG A 186 14.98 -8.23 -10.27
N TRP A 187 14.58 -8.64 -11.47
CA TRP A 187 13.17 -8.81 -11.84
C TRP A 187 12.76 -10.28 -11.78
N THR A 188 11.75 -10.62 -10.98
CA THR A 188 11.25 -12.00 -10.83
C THR A 188 10.22 -12.38 -11.91
N TYR A 189 9.58 -11.37 -12.53
CA TYR A 189 8.44 -11.52 -13.44
C TYR A 189 7.29 -12.32 -12.81
N ALA A 190 7.04 -12.08 -11.51
CA ALA A 190 5.93 -12.63 -10.76
C ALA A 190 5.61 -11.74 -9.55
N TRP A 191 4.32 -11.48 -9.29
CA TRP A 191 3.87 -10.81 -8.07
C TRP A 191 4.08 -11.72 -6.84
N TYR A 192 3.60 -12.96 -6.95
CA TYR A 192 3.80 -14.01 -5.97
C TYR A 192 4.76 -15.08 -6.52
N GLY A 193 5.89 -15.30 -5.84
CA GLY A 193 6.90 -16.26 -6.29
C GLY A 193 8.07 -16.40 -5.31
N PRO A 194 7.86 -16.96 -4.11
CA PRO A 194 8.83 -16.93 -3.02
C PRO A 194 10.19 -17.54 -3.41
N ASP A 195 10.22 -18.66 -4.14
CA ASP A 195 11.49 -19.28 -4.56
C ASP A 195 12.33 -18.35 -5.46
N LYS A 196 11.69 -17.65 -6.41
CA LYS A 196 12.35 -16.66 -7.26
C LYS A 196 12.81 -15.43 -6.48
N ALA A 197 12.04 -15.00 -5.49
CA ALA A 197 12.39 -13.89 -4.64
C ALA A 197 13.61 -14.21 -3.77
N LYS A 198 13.70 -15.45 -3.24
CA LYS A 198 14.88 -15.95 -2.53
C LYS A 198 16.10 -16.02 -3.45
N GLU A 199 15.96 -16.60 -4.65
CA GLU A 199 17.04 -16.65 -5.64
C GLU A 199 17.57 -15.25 -6.00
N ALA A 200 16.67 -14.29 -6.22
CA ALA A 200 17.03 -12.90 -6.51
C ALA A 200 17.73 -12.21 -5.32
N ALA A 201 17.26 -12.42 -4.10
CA ALA A 201 17.85 -11.87 -2.88
C ALA A 201 19.26 -12.46 -2.62
N GLU A 202 19.41 -13.78 -2.71
CA GLU A 202 20.68 -14.50 -2.59
C GLU A 202 21.69 -14.02 -3.65
N SER A 203 21.26 -13.83 -4.91
CA SER A 203 22.11 -13.25 -5.97
C SER A 203 22.61 -11.85 -5.61
N LEU A 204 21.71 -10.97 -5.15
CA LEU A 204 22.07 -9.59 -4.77
C LEU A 204 23.04 -9.55 -3.58
N ILE A 205 22.85 -10.42 -2.58
CA ILE A 205 23.77 -10.56 -1.45
C ILE A 205 25.12 -11.14 -1.90
N GLY A 206 25.13 -12.15 -2.77
CA GLY A 206 26.35 -12.73 -3.35
C GLY A 206 27.15 -11.72 -4.19
N GLU A 207 26.48 -10.78 -4.84
CA GLU A 207 27.09 -9.64 -5.52
C GLU A 207 27.54 -8.52 -4.55
N GLY A 208 27.29 -8.68 -3.26
CA GLY A 208 27.78 -7.84 -2.16
C GLY A 208 26.84 -6.73 -1.73
N CYS A 209 25.53 -6.85 -1.96
CA CYS A 209 24.54 -5.96 -1.35
C CYS A 209 24.36 -6.30 0.15
N ASP A 210 24.29 -5.29 1.01
CA ASP A 210 24.01 -5.44 2.44
C ASP A 210 22.63 -4.93 2.86
N THR A 211 21.86 -4.44 1.90
CA THR A 211 20.56 -3.81 2.11
C THR A 211 19.65 -4.21 0.97
N LEU A 212 18.44 -4.69 1.25
CA LEU A 212 17.47 -5.16 0.26
C LEU A 212 16.09 -4.49 0.48
N ALA A 213 15.46 -4.08 -0.61
CA ALA A 213 14.03 -3.76 -0.67
C ALA A 213 13.35 -4.58 -1.78
N PHE A 214 12.02 -4.61 -1.81
CA PHE A 214 11.28 -5.43 -2.77
C PHE A 214 9.86 -4.92 -3.03
N THR A 215 9.28 -5.42 -4.13
CA THR A 215 7.88 -5.24 -4.58
C THR A 215 7.28 -6.55 -5.09
N GLU A 216 7.56 -7.64 -4.38
CA GLU A 216 6.87 -8.93 -4.52
C GLU A 216 6.07 -9.22 -3.25
N ASP A 217 5.05 -10.06 -3.36
CA ASP A 217 3.95 -10.13 -2.39
C ASP A 217 4.25 -10.94 -1.11
N THR A 218 5.47 -11.48 -0.96
CA THR A 218 5.83 -12.41 0.12
C THR A 218 6.93 -11.88 1.06
N PRO A 219 7.10 -12.44 2.28
CA PRO A 219 8.22 -12.09 3.16
C PRO A 219 9.55 -12.73 2.73
N ALA A 220 9.65 -13.37 1.56
CA ALA A 220 10.78 -14.22 1.18
C ALA A 220 12.14 -13.49 1.17
N VAL A 221 12.18 -12.24 0.72
CA VAL A 221 13.39 -11.40 0.74
C VAL A 221 13.83 -11.05 2.17
N ILE A 222 12.86 -10.90 3.09
CA ILE A 222 13.12 -10.64 4.51
C ILE A 222 13.68 -11.88 5.20
N GLU A 223 13.12 -13.06 4.91
CA GLU A 223 13.62 -14.33 5.44
C GLU A 223 15.09 -14.55 5.06
N VAL A 224 15.47 -14.31 3.80
CA VAL A 224 16.88 -14.38 3.35
C VAL A 224 17.77 -13.37 4.08
N GLY A 225 17.29 -12.12 4.23
CA GLY A 225 18.02 -11.09 4.98
C GLY A 225 18.23 -11.45 6.46
N GLN A 226 17.22 -12.05 7.10
CA GLN A 226 17.30 -12.57 8.47
C GLN A 226 18.28 -13.74 8.57
N ASP A 227 18.19 -14.71 7.66
CA ASP A 227 19.06 -15.89 7.60
C ASP A 227 20.54 -15.51 7.49
N HIS A 228 20.89 -14.51 6.68
CA HIS A 228 22.26 -13.97 6.62
C HIS A 228 22.65 -13.21 7.90
N THR A 229 21.72 -12.45 8.46
CA THR A 229 21.95 -11.68 9.70
C THR A 229 22.25 -12.60 10.88
N GLU A 230 21.53 -13.72 11.02
CA GLU A 230 21.79 -14.73 12.07
C GLU A 230 23.12 -15.48 11.85
N LYS A 231 23.60 -15.58 10.60
CA LYS A 231 24.93 -16.11 10.26
C LYS A 231 26.06 -15.07 10.47
N GLY A 232 25.74 -13.86 10.96
CA GLY A 232 26.70 -12.79 11.25
C GLY A 232 26.96 -11.82 10.11
N GLN A 233 26.26 -11.94 8.97
CA GLN A 233 26.27 -10.98 7.88
C GLN A 233 25.00 -10.14 7.95
N GLN A 234 25.04 -9.00 8.65
CA GLN A 234 23.89 -8.09 8.75
C GLN A 234 23.40 -7.69 7.35
N ILE A 235 22.16 -8.04 7.04
CA ILE A 235 21.42 -7.53 5.89
C ILE A 235 20.28 -6.66 6.42
N TYR A 236 20.14 -5.45 5.92
CA TYR A 236 19.05 -4.54 6.26
C TYR A 236 17.88 -4.72 5.28
N THR A 237 16.66 -4.92 5.78
CA THR A 237 15.46 -5.13 4.94
C THR A 237 14.31 -4.20 5.34
N PHE A 238 13.28 -4.11 4.49
CA PHE A 238 12.12 -3.23 4.67
C PHE A 238 10.83 -3.98 4.34
N SER A 239 9.83 -3.95 5.23
CA SER A 239 8.53 -4.61 5.02
C SER A 239 7.72 -3.99 3.89
N HIS A 240 6.91 -4.79 3.18
CA HIS A 240 6.10 -4.33 2.04
C HIS A 240 4.63 -4.73 2.20
N TYR A 241 3.73 -3.76 2.02
CA TYR A 241 2.27 -3.78 2.26
C TYR A 241 1.83 -4.08 3.70
N SER A 242 2.50 -4.99 4.39
CA SER A 242 2.09 -5.63 5.62
C SER A 242 3.26 -5.74 6.63
N PRO A 243 2.97 -5.89 7.94
CA PRO A 243 3.98 -5.77 9.01
C PRO A 243 4.88 -7.02 9.12
N MET A 244 5.87 -7.13 8.23
CA MET A 244 6.72 -8.32 8.07
C MET A 244 7.91 -8.42 9.04
N GLN A 245 8.11 -7.47 9.97
CA GLN A 245 9.16 -7.57 11.00
C GLN A 245 9.23 -8.91 11.78
N PRO A 246 8.14 -9.67 12.02
CA PRO A 246 8.23 -11.00 12.63
C PRO A 246 9.07 -12.02 11.83
N TYR A 247 9.17 -11.88 10.50
CA TYR A 247 9.97 -12.74 9.62
C TYR A 247 11.45 -12.31 9.57
N GLY A 248 11.77 -11.12 10.06
CA GLY A 248 13.13 -10.58 10.07
C GLY A 248 13.40 -9.66 11.25
N LYS A 249 13.25 -10.19 12.46
CA LYS A 249 13.39 -9.46 13.73
C LYS A 249 14.69 -8.63 13.85
N ASP A 250 15.77 -9.10 13.25
CA ASP A 250 17.12 -8.51 13.26
C ASP A 250 17.52 -7.89 11.91
N SER A 251 16.71 -8.06 10.86
CA SER A 251 16.98 -7.56 9.51
C SER A 251 16.07 -6.37 9.14
N VAL A 252 14.78 -6.42 9.50
CA VAL A 252 13.78 -5.41 9.13
C VAL A 252 13.99 -4.12 9.91
N VAL A 253 14.36 -3.06 9.20
CA VAL A 253 14.59 -1.71 9.77
C VAL A 253 13.27 -0.96 9.96
N SER A 254 12.42 -1.01 8.94
CA SER A 254 11.11 -0.35 8.86
C SER A 254 10.33 -0.99 7.70
N GLY A 255 9.46 -0.25 7.01
CA GLY A 255 8.70 -0.75 5.87
C GLY A 255 7.64 0.23 5.38
N GLN A 256 6.95 -0.20 4.32
CA GLN A 256 5.86 0.53 3.69
C GLN A 256 4.56 -0.27 3.83
N LEU A 257 3.76 0.09 4.83
CA LEU A 257 2.49 -0.55 5.16
C LEU A 257 1.34 0.15 4.44
N MET A 258 0.28 -0.59 4.15
CA MET A 258 -0.82 -0.10 3.32
C MET A 258 -2.19 -0.26 4.01
N ASN A 259 -2.88 0.87 4.21
CA ASN A 259 -4.17 0.93 4.90
C ASN A 259 -5.35 0.75 3.92
N TRP A 260 -5.50 -0.46 3.37
CA TRP A 260 -6.62 -0.78 2.50
C TRP A 260 -7.99 -0.65 3.19
N GLY A 261 -8.05 -0.95 4.49
CA GLY A 261 -9.28 -0.88 5.30
C GLY A 261 -9.87 0.53 5.35
N GLY A 262 -9.06 1.56 5.57
CA GLY A 262 -9.50 2.96 5.54
C GLY A 262 -10.09 3.36 4.18
N MET A 263 -9.45 2.97 3.08
CA MET A 263 -9.94 3.22 1.72
C MET A 263 -11.28 2.52 1.46
N TYR A 264 -11.39 1.23 1.78
CA TYR A 264 -12.63 0.47 1.60
C TYR A 264 -13.77 1.04 2.44
N VAL A 265 -13.51 1.40 3.70
CA VAL A 265 -14.51 2.01 4.58
C VAL A 265 -15.01 3.35 4.01
N LYS A 266 -14.14 4.19 3.44
CA LYS A 266 -14.54 5.43 2.75
C LYS A 266 -15.42 5.12 1.54
N ILE A 267 -14.90 4.33 0.59
CA ILE A 267 -15.56 4.02 -0.69
C ILE A 267 -16.93 3.39 -0.45
N LEU A 268 -17.02 2.39 0.44
CA LEU A 268 -18.28 1.73 0.76
C LEU A 268 -19.27 2.67 1.46
N LYS A 269 -18.82 3.54 2.38
CA LYS A 269 -19.67 4.57 2.99
C LYS A 269 -20.23 5.54 1.96
N ASP A 270 -19.48 5.90 0.93
CA ASP A 270 -19.96 6.77 -0.16
C ASP A 270 -21.00 6.06 -1.04
N ILE A 271 -20.75 4.80 -1.41
CA ILE A 271 -21.70 3.98 -2.20
C ILE A 271 -23.00 3.76 -1.40
N TYR A 272 -22.88 3.50 -0.10
CA TYR A 272 -24.04 3.32 0.78
C TYR A 272 -24.96 4.54 0.80
N LYS A 273 -24.36 5.73 0.95
CA LYS A 273 -25.03 7.04 0.95
C LYS A 273 -25.46 7.52 -0.43
N ASN A 274 -25.06 6.83 -1.50
CA ASN A 274 -25.21 7.25 -2.90
C ASN A 274 -24.52 8.61 -3.19
N THR A 275 -23.37 8.86 -2.55
CA THR A 275 -22.50 10.03 -2.77
C THR A 275 -21.19 9.68 -3.48
N TRP A 276 -21.02 8.42 -3.88
CA TRP A 276 -19.86 7.94 -4.63
C TRP A 276 -19.83 8.52 -6.05
N THR A 277 -18.62 8.84 -6.52
CA THR A 277 -18.30 9.25 -7.88
C THR A 277 -17.20 8.33 -8.43
N ASN A 278 -17.04 8.28 -9.76
CA ASN A 278 -15.94 7.58 -10.41
C ASN A 278 -14.61 8.37 -10.35
N GLU A 279 -14.35 9.06 -9.26
CA GLU A 279 -13.07 9.72 -9.03
C GLU A 279 -11.94 8.70 -8.82
N ASP A 280 -10.72 9.16 -9.03
CA ASP A 280 -9.52 8.35 -8.82
C ASP A 280 -9.03 8.55 -7.38
N VAL A 281 -9.25 7.55 -6.53
CA VAL A 281 -8.89 7.57 -5.10
C VAL A 281 -7.41 7.23 -4.95
N TRP A 282 -6.54 8.15 -5.36
CA TRP A 282 -5.09 8.05 -5.20
C TRP A 282 -4.67 8.78 -3.93
N TRP A 283 -4.32 8.01 -2.90
CA TRP A 283 -4.02 8.51 -1.55
C TRP A 283 -2.58 8.20 -1.14
N LEU A 284 -2.01 9.04 -0.27
CA LEU A 284 -0.60 9.02 0.12
C LEU A 284 -0.48 8.94 1.67
N ALA A 285 0.60 9.49 2.24
CA ALA A 285 0.74 9.59 3.69
C ALA A 285 -0.24 10.61 4.31
N GLY A 286 -0.63 11.66 3.57
CA GLY A 286 -1.58 12.70 4.00
C GLY A 286 -2.96 12.14 4.37
N GLU A 287 -3.46 11.18 3.60
CA GLU A 287 -4.75 10.53 3.83
C GLU A 287 -4.65 9.24 4.68
N ASP A 288 -3.51 9.01 5.34
CA ASP A 288 -3.24 7.79 6.14
C ASP A 288 -3.39 6.48 5.35
N ALA A 289 -3.17 6.52 4.03
CA ALA A 289 -3.18 5.35 3.15
C ALA A 289 -1.83 4.62 3.17
N ALA A 290 -0.75 5.38 2.97
CA ALA A 290 0.63 4.88 3.00
C ALA A 290 1.28 5.15 4.37
N ILE A 291 1.67 4.10 5.08
CA ILE A 291 2.13 4.18 6.48
C ILE A 291 3.59 3.69 6.60
N LEU A 292 4.45 4.49 7.24
CA LEU A 292 5.81 4.09 7.58
C LEU A 292 5.82 3.13 8.77
N GLY A 293 6.32 1.91 8.59
CA GLY A 293 6.46 0.92 9.67
C GLY A 293 6.93 -0.47 9.23
N GLY A 294 7.71 -1.14 10.08
CA GLY A 294 8.00 -2.58 9.94
C GLY A 294 6.99 -3.46 10.70
N SER A 295 6.29 -2.88 11.67
CA SER A 295 5.30 -3.55 12.53
C SER A 295 4.04 -2.70 12.68
N LYS A 296 2.97 -3.26 13.31
CA LYS A 296 1.73 -2.52 13.59
C LYS A 296 1.90 -1.41 14.66
N THR A 297 3.04 -1.34 15.35
CA THR A 297 3.26 -0.46 16.53
C THR A 297 4.49 0.43 16.45
N GLU A 298 5.52 0.04 15.69
CA GLU A 298 6.81 0.72 15.64
C GLU A 298 7.14 1.16 14.21
N ILE A 299 7.34 2.47 14.04
CA ILE A 299 7.73 3.09 12.76
C ILE A 299 9.11 2.61 12.33
N ILE A 300 10.06 2.51 13.27
CA ILE A 300 11.43 2.02 13.06
C ILE A 300 11.71 0.97 14.13
N ASN A 301 12.26 -0.17 13.75
CA ASN A 301 12.66 -1.23 14.68
C ASN A 301 13.71 -0.68 15.68
N PRO A 302 13.45 -0.75 17.01
CA PRO A 302 14.31 -0.19 18.05
C PRO A 302 15.80 -0.57 17.94
N LYS A 303 16.11 -1.74 17.37
CA LYS A 303 17.47 -2.22 17.12
C LYS A 303 18.34 -1.22 16.35
N PHE A 304 17.76 -0.46 15.41
CA PHE A 304 18.49 0.45 14.52
C PHE A 304 18.37 1.93 14.89
N VAL A 305 17.53 2.26 15.87
CA VAL A 305 17.22 3.66 16.24
C VAL A 305 18.48 4.42 16.69
N GLU A 306 19.34 3.83 17.52
CA GLU A 306 20.55 4.49 17.99
C GLU A 306 21.61 4.69 16.90
N GLU A 307 21.69 3.74 15.94
CA GLU A 307 22.57 3.89 14.76
C GLU A 307 22.09 5.04 13.85
N LEU A 308 20.78 5.11 13.58
CA LEU A 308 20.17 6.18 12.78
C LEU A 308 20.23 7.56 13.44
N LYS A 309 20.26 7.63 14.78
CA LYS A 309 20.50 8.88 15.54
C LYS A 309 21.97 9.33 15.46
N ALA A 310 22.90 8.39 15.51
CA ALA A 310 24.34 8.67 15.45
C ALA A 310 24.77 9.24 14.09
N ILE A 311 24.12 8.81 13.00
CA ILE A 311 24.42 9.27 11.64
C ILE A 311 23.79 10.64 11.42
N GLN A 312 24.62 11.62 11.04
CA GLN A 312 24.24 13.02 10.84
C GLN A 312 24.28 13.38 9.36
N VAL A 313 23.24 14.03 8.87
CA VAL A 313 23.11 14.50 7.48
C VAL A 313 22.85 16.01 7.47
N THR A 314 23.16 16.69 6.36
CA THR A 314 22.80 18.09 6.14
C THR A 314 21.93 18.20 4.91
N THR A 315 20.78 18.85 5.06
CA THR A 315 19.81 19.13 3.99
C THR A 315 19.75 20.63 3.72
N GLU A 316 19.33 21.03 2.51
CA GLU A 316 19.26 22.44 2.12
C GLU A 316 18.20 23.22 2.92
N ASP A 317 17.11 22.56 3.31
CA ASP A 317 15.93 23.16 3.94
C ASP A 317 15.82 22.91 5.45
N LEU A 318 16.25 21.76 5.98
CA LEU A 318 16.21 21.44 7.42
C LEU A 318 17.56 21.60 8.13
N GLY A 319 18.63 21.93 7.40
CA GLY A 319 19.98 22.06 7.95
C GLY A 319 20.55 20.71 8.41
N LYS A 320 21.32 20.71 9.50
CA LYS A 320 21.97 19.50 10.05
C LYS A 320 21.11 18.83 11.12
N LEU A 321 20.89 17.53 10.97
CA LEU A 321 20.09 16.69 11.86
C LEU A 321 20.51 15.21 11.77
N SER A 322 20.01 14.36 12.66
CA SER A 322 20.20 12.90 12.52
C SER A 322 19.34 12.33 11.38
N VAL A 323 19.71 11.16 10.84
CA VAL A 323 18.87 10.46 9.85
C VAL A 323 17.53 10.07 10.48
N TYR A 324 17.52 9.64 11.74
CA TYR A 324 16.29 9.38 12.49
C TYR A 324 15.35 10.61 12.51
N ASP A 325 15.87 11.79 12.85
CA ASP A 325 15.07 13.02 12.88
C ASP A 325 14.62 13.45 11.47
N LEU A 326 15.45 13.21 10.44
CA LEU A 326 15.10 13.50 9.05
C LEU A 326 13.93 12.63 8.57
N VAL A 327 13.95 11.33 8.86
CA VAL A 327 12.85 10.40 8.51
C VAL A 327 11.54 10.86 9.15
N LEU A 328 11.54 11.17 10.45
CA LEU A 328 10.33 11.62 11.14
C LEU A 328 9.83 12.99 10.64
N LYS A 329 10.73 13.93 10.38
CA LYS A 329 10.37 15.25 9.82
C LYS A 329 9.80 15.14 8.41
N ARG A 330 10.43 14.36 7.53
CA ARG A 330 9.95 14.15 6.16
C ARG A 330 8.60 13.43 6.15
N TYR A 331 8.40 12.44 7.02
CA TYR A 331 7.10 11.78 7.16
C TYR A 331 6.02 12.77 7.62
N ALA A 332 6.30 13.63 8.61
CA ALA A 332 5.36 14.67 9.04
C ALA A 332 5.03 15.66 7.90
N GLN A 333 6.02 16.12 7.14
CA GLN A 333 5.79 17.00 5.98
C GLN A 333 4.94 16.33 4.88
N MET A 334 5.20 15.06 4.57
CA MET A 334 4.39 14.28 3.63
C MET A 334 2.94 14.09 4.11
N LYS A 335 2.73 14.06 5.43
CA LYS A 335 1.40 14.04 6.06
C LYS A 335 0.67 15.39 6.06
N GLU A 336 1.41 16.51 5.99
CA GLU A 336 0.82 17.84 5.86
C GLU A 336 0.32 18.08 4.42
N GLY A 337 1.09 17.64 3.42
CA GLY A 337 0.70 17.66 2.01
C GLY A 337 1.91 17.64 1.08
N VAL A 338 1.71 17.23 -0.19
CA VAL A 338 2.77 17.21 -1.21
C VAL A 338 3.38 18.60 -1.44
N GLU A 339 2.61 19.67 -1.22
CA GLU A 339 3.08 21.05 -1.28
C GLU A 339 4.21 21.37 -0.28
N VAL A 340 4.28 20.66 0.85
CA VAL A 340 5.29 20.88 1.90
C VAL A 340 6.60 20.15 1.57
N PHE A 341 6.51 18.90 1.10
CA PHE A 341 7.65 18.13 0.59
C PHE A 341 7.15 16.96 -0.27
N ASP A 342 7.80 16.72 -1.41
CA ASP A 342 7.64 15.46 -2.15
C ASP A 342 9.00 14.88 -2.61
N PRO A 343 9.20 13.54 -2.57
CA PRO A 343 10.40 12.89 -3.11
C PRO A 343 10.73 13.24 -4.57
N TYR A 344 9.72 13.62 -5.37
CA TYR A 344 9.87 14.02 -6.77
C TYR A 344 10.08 15.52 -6.99
N ASP A 345 10.51 16.24 -5.94
CA ASP A 345 11.05 17.59 -6.04
C ASP A 345 12.45 17.59 -6.68
N GLY A 346 12.63 18.44 -7.69
CA GLY A 346 13.87 18.51 -8.46
C GLY A 346 15.03 19.21 -7.73
N PRO A 347 16.29 18.94 -8.12
CA PRO A 347 16.68 18.38 -9.41
C PRO A 347 16.75 16.84 -9.44
N ILE A 348 16.14 16.24 -10.48
CA ILE A 348 16.18 14.79 -10.73
C ILE A 348 16.71 14.52 -12.14
N THR A 349 17.73 13.67 -12.22
CA THR A 349 18.40 13.22 -13.44
C THR A 349 18.24 11.70 -13.58
N ASP A 350 18.02 11.22 -14.79
CA ASP A 350 17.98 9.77 -15.06
C ASP A 350 19.39 9.14 -15.13
N ASN A 351 19.45 7.81 -15.13
CA ASN A 351 20.69 7.04 -15.25
C ASN A 351 21.35 7.07 -16.64
N THR A 352 20.84 7.88 -17.57
CA THR A 352 21.51 8.25 -18.82
C THR A 352 22.09 9.67 -18.80
N GLY A 353 21.88 10.43 -17.71
CA GLY A 353 22.34 11.80 -17.53
C GLY A 353 21.35 12.88 -18.01
N VAL A 354 20.11 12.50 -18.36
CA VAL A 354 19.08 13.45 -18.81
C VAL A 354 18.32 14.01 -17.61
N LEU A 355 18.32 15.34 -17.47
CA LEU A 355 17.53 16.05 -16.47
C LEU A 355 16.03 15.88 -16.75
N LYS A 356 15.26 15.44 -15.75
CA LYS A 356 13.82 15.18 -15.83
C LYS A 356 12.99 16.22 -15.10
N VAL A 357 13.42 16.58 -13.88
CA VAL A 357 12.78 17.61 -13.05
C VAL A 357 13.86 18.63 -12.70
N LYS A 358 13.62 19.93 -12.94
CA LYS A 358 14.61 20.98 -12.64
C LYS A 358 14.58 21.35 -11.17
N LYS A 359 15.65 21.96 -10.64
CA LYS A 359 15.67 22.48 -9.27
C LYS A 359 14.54 23.50 -9.07
N GLY A 360 13.70 23.28 -8.07
CA GLY A 360 12.53 24.12 -7.78
C GLY A 360 11.27 23.80 -8.60
N GLU A 361 11.30 22.76 -9.44
CA GLU A 361 10.13 22.15 -10.06
C GLU A 361 9.78 20.83 -9.34
N ARG A 362 8.52 20.40 -9.43
CA ARG A 362 8.03 19.11 -8.93
C ARG A 362 7.46 18.31 -10.11
N ALA A 363 7.67 16.99 -10.14
CA ALA A 363 6.98 16.14 -11.12
C ALA A 363 5.47 16.14 -10.87
N SER A 364 4.66 16.26 -11.91
CA SER A 364 3.20 16.16 -11.76
C SER A 364 2.76 14.73 -11.44
N LYS A 365 1.52 14.56 -10.96
CA LYS A 365 0.90 13.23 -10.79
C LYS A 365 1.00 12.41 -12.08
N ASP A 366 0.78 13.02 -13.24
CA ASP A 366 0.81 12.32 -14.53
C ASP A 366 2.24 11.89 -14.92
N ASP A 367 3.25 12.72 -14.63
CA ASP A 367 4.67 12.35 -14.80
C ASP A 367 5.05 11.16 -13.90
N ILE A 368 4.56 11.17 -12.65
CA ILE A 368 4.81 10.16 -11.60
C ILE A 368 4.08 8.84 -11.92
N LEU A 369 2.87 8.89 -12.50
CA LEU A 369 2.13 7.70 -12.92
C LEU A 369 2.61 7.10 -14.24
N SER A 370 3.27 7.88 -15.10
CA SER A 370 3.82 7.43 -16.39
C SER A 370 5.34 7.19 -16.38
N ILE A 371 5.99 7.25 -15.21
CA ILE A 371 7.44 7.20 -15.07
C ILE A 371 8.05 5.89 -15.59
N MET A 372 8.83 6.00 -16.68
CA MET A 372 9.54 4.90 -17.32
C MET A 372 11.01 5.27 -17.60
N TYR A 373 11.66 5.81 -16.58
CA TYR A 373 13.11 5.99 -16.50
C TYR A 373 13.57 5.68 -15.08
N PHE A 374 14.84 5.31 -14.90
CA PHE A 374 15.43 5.17 -13.57
C PHE A 374 16.29 6.39 -13.22
N VAL A 375 16.33 6.78 -11.94
CA VAL A 375 17.21 7.87 -11.45
C VAL A 375 18.68 7.47 -11.42
N ASP A 376 19.57 8.46 -11.43
CA ASP A 376 21.02 8.31 -11.71
C ASP A 376 21.85 7.40 -10.78
N ASN A 377 21.31 6.97 -9.63
CA ASN A 377 21.96 5.98 -8.75
C ASN A 377 21.38 4.55 -8.86
N VAL A 378 20.48 4.28 -9.81
CA VAL A 378 20.04 2.93 -10.16
C VAL A 378 20.85 2.43 -11.36
N LYS A 379 21.61 1.35 -11.17
CA LYS A 379 22.53 0.81 -12.19
C LYS A 379 21.86 0.02 -13.30
N SER A 380 20.72 -0.58 -12.99
CA SER A 380 20.00 -1.46 -13.92
C SER A 380 19.31 -0.65 -15.01
N ALA A 381 19.13 -1.24 -16.19
CA ALA A 381 18.21 -0.72 -17.19
C ALA A 381 16.79 -1.25 -16.94
N ILE A 382 15.76 -0.50 -17.33
CA ILE A 382 14.40 -1.03 -17.41
C ILE A 382 14.35 -2.02 -18.60
N PRO A 383 13.92 -3.27 -18.42
CA PRO A 383 13.66 -4.21 -19.52
C PRO A 383 12.69 -3.64 -20.55
N LYS A 384 12.81 -4.08 -21.81
CA LYS A 384 11.97 -3.66 -22.93
C LYS A 384 10.92 -4.71 -23.27
#